data_AF-I1X4X0-F1
#
_entry.id   AF-I1X4X0-F1
#
_cell.length_a   1.000
_cell.length_b   1.000
_cell.length_c   1.000
_cell.angle_alpha   90.00
_cell.angle_beta   90.00
_cell.angle_gamma   90.00
#
_symmetry.space_group_name_H-M   'P 1'
#
loop_
_entity.id
_entity.type
_entity.pdbx_description
1 polymer ?
#
loop_
_entity_poly.entity_id
_entity_poly.type
_entity_poly.pdbx_seq_one_letter_code
_entity_poly.pdbx_strand_id
1 'polypeptide(L)'
;MDLSNEDSLRLNVLLHQDVEAIRIDDSKMIVYGLSARGEAQVPLNPNCRDEQYVKMVKEVISSHVLGSPGGYPIFLRRWTRMGQAKDDSLDRLLKLGEPEAVVAVVHAAGLTDELARRAWWAMQNSVNARCMLEKQSVVQGEMGKTLASFLVEFLPFEEDPRNMLESVQLVLQGELIDEATRNSLWSRGQRKNAFYVGFLKMLPDDLPEQTLAHPEYENLKIKLAELDATGQPVARQLLRVLSPAGQAYIRTAATVIKKPANQDVVVALLEAIESYFATVCPARPASSEMSELVAQANQSCTEKAVLAINEVLERAPESEALLQAMLALSWCGVHLVNPVFAQTDAIGTVMRRKLEPVSGPILDMLMTLSGERR
;
A
#
# COMPACT_ATOMS: atom_id res chain seq x y z
N MET A 1 -33.93 -0.56 32.04
CA MET A 1 -33.20 -1.65 32.72
C MET A 1 -31.82 -1.11 32.96
N ASP A 2 -31.28 -1.36 34.14
CA ASP A 2 -29.98 -0.84 34.55
C ASP A 2 -28.99 -1.99 34.62
N LEU A 3 -27.70 -1.66 34.52
CA LEU A 3 -26.63 -2.64 34.73
C LEU A 3 -26.76 -3.23 36.14
N SER A 4 -26.17 -4.40 36.38
CA SER A 4 -26.08 -4.93 37.74
C SER A 4 -25.38 -3.92 38.66
N ASN A 5 -25.77 -3.86 39.93
CA ASN A 5 -25.19 -2.89 40.87
C ASN A 5 -23.67 -3.08 41.00
N GLU A 6 -23.22 -4.33 40.94
CA GLU A 6 -21.82 -4.71 40.99
C GLU A 6 -21.05 -4.20 39.77
N ASP A 7 -21.55 -4.45 38.55
CA ASP A 7 -20.89 -3.99 37.34
C ASP A 7 -20.93 -2.47 37.21
N SER A 8 -22.03 -1.83 37.63
CA SER A 8 -22.12 -0.36 37.68
C SER A 8 -21.02 0.23 38.55
N LEU A 9 -20.76 -0.34 39.73
CA LEU A 9 -19.68 0.10 40.60
C LEU A 9 -18.31 -0.14 39.96
N ARG A 10 -18.07 -1.36 39.47
CA ARG A 10 -16.77 -1.75 38.89
C ARG A 10 -16.42 -0.94 37.63
N LEU A 11 -17.39 -0.71 36.74
CA LEU A 11 -17.21 0.11 35.55
C LEU A 11 -16.96 1.56 35.90
N ASN A 12 -17.68 2.12 36.89
CA ASN A 12 -17.37 3.47 37.37
C ASN A 12 -15.96 3.55 37.94
N VAL A 13 -15.51 2.56 38.74
CA VAL A 13 -14.14 2.53 39.26
C VAL A 13 -13.12 2.47 38.12
N LEU A 14 -13.36 1.66 37.08
CA LEU A 14 -12.50 1.60 35.89
C LEU A 14 -12.44 2.94 35.17
N LEU A 15 -13.59 3.58 34.94
CA LEU A 15 -13.70 4.82 34.16
C LEU A 15 -13.11 6.05 34.87
N HIS A 16 -13.07 6.05 36.21
CA HIS A 16 -12.39 7.10 36.98
C HIS A 16 -10.87 6.90 37.10
N GLN A 17 -10.33 5.79 36.60
CA GLN A 17 -8.90 5.65 36.39
C GLN A 17 -8.49 6.38 35.11
N ASP A 18 -7.21 6.77 35.01
CA ASP A 18 -6.63 7.36 33.80
C ASP A 18 -6.48 6.29 32.69
N VAL A 19 -7.61 5.80 32.17
CA VAL A 19 -7.66 4.83 31.08
C VAL A 19 -7.29 5.48 29.76
N GLU A 20 -6.45 4.80 29.00
CA GLU A 20 -5.94 5.20 27.69
C GLU A 20 -6.79 4.64 26.55
N ALA A 21 -7.31 3.42 26.71
CA ALA A 21 -8.19 2.75 25.76
C ALA A 21 -9.08 1.72 26.47
N ILE A 22 -10.22 1.38 25.86
CA ILE A 22 -11.16 0.37 26.35
C ILE A 22 -11.42 -0.64 25.23
N ARG A 23 -11.48 -1.92 25.58
CA ARG A 23 -11.88 -3.03 24.70
C ARG A 23 -12.96 -3.85 25.39
N ILE A 24 -14.00 -4.21 24.67
CA ILE A 24 -15.06 -5.09 25.17
C ILE A 24 -14.97 -6.43 24.43
N ASP A 25 -14.87 -7.52 25.17
CA ASP A 25 -14.99 -8.88 24.63
C ASP A 25 -16.43 -9.36 24.88
N ASP A 26 -17.28 -9.18 23.87
CA ASP A 26 -18.71 -9.53 23.93
C ASP A 26 -18.92 -11.03 24.14
N SER A 27 -17.99 -11.89 23.70
CA SER A 27 -18.12 -13.34 23.85
C SER A 27 -17.77 -13.81 25.26
N LYS A 28 -16.76 -13.19 25.88
CA LYS A 28 -16.37 -13.50 27.27
C LYS A 28 -17.10 -12.65 28.30
N MET A 29 -17.84 -11.64 27.87
CA MET A 29 -18.49 -10.66 28.73
C MET A 29 -17.49 -9.98 29.67
N ILE A 30 -16.41 -9.43 29.11
CA ILE A 30 -15.34 -8.73 29.88
C ILE A 30 -15.06 -7.36 29.27
N VAL A 31 -14.99 -6.33 30.11
CA VAL A 31 -14.45 -5.01 29.75
C VAL A 31 -13.00 -4.92 30.18
N TYR A 32 -12.13 -4.57 29.25
CA TYR A 32 -10.72 -4.33 29.47
C TYR A 32 -10.43 -2.83 29.41
N GLY A 33 -9.61 -2.33 30.33
CA GLY A 33 -9.09 -0.96 30.29
C GLY A 33 -7.58 -0.96 30.26
N LEU A 34 -6.99 -0.30 29.26
CA LEU A 34 -5.56 -0.04 29.18
C LEU A 34 -5.22 1.23 29.97
N SER A 35 -4.16 1.18 30.76
CA SER A 35 -3.59 2.34 31.45
C SER A 35 -2.06 2.26 31.44
N ALA A 36 -1.39 3.35 31.82
CA ALA A 36 0.06 3.36 32.02
C ALA A 36 0.57 2.32 33.04
N ARG A 37 -0.30 1.83 33.94
CA ARG A 37 0.05 0.81 34.96
C ARG A 37 -0.21 -0.62 34.49
N GLY A 38 -0.78 -0.81 33.32
CA GLY A 38 -1.15 -2.11 32.75
C GLY A 38 -2.63 -2.22 32.44
N GLU A 39 -3.07 -3.47 32.28
CA GLU A 39 -4.44 -3.82 31.89
C GLU A 39 -5.31 -4.12 33.12
N ALA A 40 -6.48 -3.47 33.20
CA ALA A 40 -7.54 -3.78 34.14
C ALA A 40 -8.65 -4.58 33.45
N GLN A 41 -9.32 -5.46 34.18
CA GLN A 41 -10.38 -6.33 33.67
C GLN A 41 -11.62 -6.25 34.57
N VAL A 42 -12.79 -6.11 33.95
CA VAL A 42 -14.10 -6.11 34.62
C VAL A 42 -14.95 -7.19 33.97
N PRO A 43 -15.02 -8.41 34.56
CA PRO A 43 -15.99 -9.41 34.17
C PRO A 43 -17.40 -8.90 34.45
N LEU A 44 -18.26 -9.01 33.44
CA LEU A 44 -19.65 -8.56 33.47
C LEU A 44 -20.58 -9.68 33.95
N ASN A 45 -21.58 -9.30 34.72
CA ASN A 45 -22.62 -10.14 35.28
C ASN A 45 -23.98 -9.71 34.72
N PRO A 46 -24.31 -10.13 33.47
CA PRO A 46 -25.52 -9.68 32.79
C PRO A 46 -26.77 -10.09 33.56
N ASN A 47 -27.69 -9.14 33.75
CA ASN A 47 -29.01 -9.35 34.34
C ASN A 47 -30.13 -9.42 33.27
N CYS A 48 -29.75 -9.35 32.00
CA CYS A 48 -30.62 -9.42 30.83
C CYS A 48 -29.87 -10.15 29.69
N ARG A 49 -30.37 -10.07 28.46
CA ARG A 49 -29.69 -10.69 27.30
C ARG A 49 -28.34 -10.01 27.06
N ASP A 50 -27.30 -10.78 26.78
CA ASP A 50 -25.91 -10.30 26.62
C ASP A 50 -25.79 -9.12 25.65
N GLU A 51 -26.40 -9.20 24.46
CA GLU A 51 -26.39 -8.10 23.48
C GLU A 51 -26.98 -6.80 24.03
N GLN A 52 -28.09 -6.91 24.77
CA GLN A 52 -28.74 -5.76 25.41
C GLN A 52 -27.87 -5.22 26.54
N TYR A 53 -27.22 -6.11 27.30
CA TYR A 53 -26.34 -5.74 28.39
C TYR A 53 -25.08 -5.03 27.91
N VAL A 54 -24.41 -5.56 26.88
CA VAL A 54 -23.25 -4.93 26.23
C VAL A 54 -23.62 -3.55 25.70
N LYS A 55 -24.80 -3.40 25.09
CA LYS A 55 -25.29 -2.08 24.64
C LYS A 55 -25.41 -1.08 25.80
N MET A 56 -25.91 -1.52 26.95
CA MET A 56 -26.00 -0.68 28.16
C MET A 56 -24.63 -0.33 28.72
N VAL A 57 -23.67 -1.25 28.70
CA VAL A 57 -22.27 -1.00 29.08
C VAL A 57 -21.65 0.08 28.18
N LYS A 58 -21.84 -0.05 26.86
CA LYS A 58 -21.40 0.93 25.85
C LYS A 58 -22.04 2.32 26.07
N GLU A 59 -23.33 2.36 26.42
CA GLU A 59 -24.03 3.61 26.78
C GLU A 59 -23.42 4.30 28.00
N VAL A 60 -23.05 3.53 29.05
CA VAL A 60 -22.40 4.07 30.26
C VAL A 60 -21.01 4.61 29.94
N ILE A 61 -20.19 3.83 29.22
CA ILE A 61 -18.83 4.24 28.81
C ILE A 61 -18.89 5.50 27.94
N SER A 62 -19.76 5.51 26.92
CA SER A 62 -19.93 6.64 26.02
C SER A 62 -20.38 7.90 26.75
N SER A 63 -21.33 7.78 27.69
CA SER A 63 -21.80 8.92 28.50
C SER A 63 -20.68 9.50 29.37
N HIS A 64 -19.83 8.65 29.94
CA HIS A 64 -18.69 9.08 30.74
C HIS A 64 -17.62 9.78 29.89
N VAL A 65 -17.21 9.18 28.77
CA VAL A 65 -16.13 9.69 27.91
C VAL A 65 -16.53 10.97 27.17
N LEU A 66 -17.78 11.08 26.73
CA LEU A 66 -18.27 12.22 25.93
C LEU A 66 -18.95 13.31 26.76
N GLY A 67 -19.27 13.05 28.03
CA GLY A 67 -19.89 14.03 28.94
C GLY A 67 -21.31 14.46 28.54
N SER A 68 -22.03 13.68 27.71
CA SER A 68 -23.41 13.96 27.29
C SER A 68 -24.32 12.76 27.59
N PRO A 69 -25.40 12.95 28.39
CA PRO A 69 -26.37 11.90 28.64
C PRO A 69 -27.11 11.53 27.34
N GLY A 70 -27.15 10.24 26.98
CA GLY A 70 -27.91 9.72 25.84
C GLY A 70 -27.17 9.72 24.49
N GLY A 71 -25.83 9.72 24.49
CA GLY A 71 -25.01 9.86 23.29
C GLY A 71 -24.88 8.64 22.37
N TYR A 72 -25.35 7.46 22.78
CA TYR A 72 -25.22 6.24 21.98
C TYR A 72 -26.58 5.87 21.35
N PRO A 73 -26.67 5.58 20.02
CA PRO A 73 -25.64 5.55 18.96
C PRO A 73 -25.57 6.84 18.12
N ILE A 74 -26.16 7.95 18.58
CA ILE A 74 -26.34 9.18 17.78
C ILE A 74 -24.99 9.86 17.46
N PHE A 75 -24.01 9.77 18.36
CA PHE A 75 -22.70 10.39 18.15
C PHE A 75 -21.86 9.66 17.09
N LEU A 76 -21.86 8.32 17.06
CA LEU A 76 -21.18 7.55 16.00
C LEU A 76 -21.71 7.90 14.60
N ARG A 77 -23.04 8.06 14.45
CA ARG A 77 -23.69 8.40 13.16
C ARG A 77 -23.46 9.84 12.70
N ARG A 78 -23.38 10.80 13.63
CA ARG A 78 -23.03 12.20 13.30
C ARG A 78 -21.56 12.33 12.95
N TRP A 79 -20.72 11.54 13.61
CA TRP A 79 -19.27 11.57 13.45
C TRP A 79 -18.79 10.89 12.16
N THR A 80 -19.39 9.75 11.77
CA THR A 80 -19.19 9.18 10.42
C THR A 80 -19.66 10.10 9.28
N ARG A 81 -20.58 11.05 9.54
CA ARG A 81 -21.05 12.05 8.58
C ARG A 81 -20.20 13.31 8.51
N MET A 82 -19.63 13.75 9.63
CA MET A 82 -18.66 14.84 9.68
C MET A 82 -17.27 14.24 9.48
N GLY A 83 -16.88 14.02 8.23
CA GLY A 83 -15.61 13.42 7.80
C GLY A 83 -14.33 14.20 8.15
N GLN A 84 -14.31 14.88 9.29
CA GLN A 84 -13.15 15.51 9.90
C GLN A 84 -13.25 15.34 11.41
N ALA A 85 -12.67 14.26 11.92
CA ALA A 85 -12.20 14.26 13.29
C ALA A 85 -11.17 15.39 13.39
N LYS A 86 -11.39 16.36 14.29
CA LYS A 86 -10.27 17.17 14.75
C LYS A 86 -9.32 16.22 15.47
N ASP A 87 -8.04 16.25 15.12
CA ASP A 87 -6.99 15.37 15.66
C ASP A 87 -7.00 15.33 17.21
N ASP A 88 -7.48 16.40 17.86
CA ASP A 88 -7.66 16.57 19.32
C ASP A 88 -8.65 15.61 20.01
N SER A 89 -9.28 14.67 19.30
CA SER A 89 -10.31 13.77 19.86
C SER A 89 -10.08 12.28 19.66
N LEU A 90 -8.98 11.90 18.99
CA LEU A 90 -8.71 10.50 18.64
C LEU A 90 -8.47 9.62 19.88
N ASP A 91 -7.86 10.18 20.92
CA ASP A 91 -7.63 9.50 22.20
C ASP A 91 -8.95 9.10 22.88
N ARG A 92 -9.99 9.94 22.80
CA ARG A 92 -11.29 9.67 23.40
C ARG A 92 -12.03 8.55 22.69
N LEU A 93 -11.85 8.42 21.38
CA LEU A 93 -12.48 7.35 20.59
C LEU A 93 -12.02 5.97 21.03
N LEU A 94 -10.73 5.82 21.34
CA LEU A 94 -10.18 4.56 21.84
C LEU A 94 -10.72 4.17 23.23
N LYS A 95 -11.32 5.11 23.97
CA LYS A 95 -11.96 4.85 25.27
C LYS A 95 -13.41 4.41 25.15
N LEU A 96 -13.99 4.36 23.94
CA LEU A 96 -15.41 4.02 23.77
C LEU A 96 -15.70 2.51 23.89
N GLY A 97 -14.70 1.64 23.75
CA GLY A 97 -14.92 0.20 23.68
C GLY A 97 -15.62 -0.26 22.40
N GLU A 98 -15.60 0.56 21.36
CA GLU A 98 -16.26 0.31 20.07
C GLU A 98 -15.24 -0.03 18.97
N PRO A 99 -15.42 -1.17 18.26
CA PRO A 99 -14.56 -1.52 17.13
C PRO A 99 -14.52 -0.44 16.05
N GLU A 100 -15.65 0.19 15.71
CA GLU A 100 -15.75 1.24 14.70
C GLU A 100 -14.95 2.49 15.08
N ALA A 101 -14.86 2.80 16.38
CA ALA A 101 -14.05 3.90 16.87
C ALA A 101 -12.55 3.61 16.66
N VAL A 102 -12.12 2.37 16.91
CA VAL A 102 -10.73 1.95 16.65
C VAL A 102 -10.42 2.01 15.16
N VAL A 103 -11.30 1.49 14.29
CA VAL A 103 -11.13 1.57 12.82
C VAL A 103 -10.95 3.02 12.39
N ALA A 104 -11.76 3.92 12.91
CA ALA A 104 -11.70 5.29 12.47
C ALA A 104 -10.47 6.05 13.00
N VAL A 105 -9.94 5.66 14.17
CA VAL A 105 -8.65 6.18 14.67
C VAL A 105 -7.50 5.73 13.79
N VAL A 106 -7.43 4.45 13.39
CA VAL A 106 -6.31 3.98 12.56
C VAL A 106 -6.30 4.63 11.16
N HIS A 107 -7.46 5.02 10.64
CA HIS A 107 -7.58 5.74 9.36
C HIS A 107 -7.33 7.26 9.47
N ALA A 108 -7.23 7.81 10.68
CA ALA A 108 -7.12 9.25 10.88
C ALA A 108 -5.76 9.79 10.37
N ALA A 109 -5.78 11.01 9.82
CA ALA A 109 -4.57 11.68 9.34
C ALA A 109 -3.59 12.00 10.48
N GLY A 110 -4.10 12.44 11.64
CA GLY A 110 -3.30 12.72 12.84
C GLY A 110 -2.94 11.50 13.70
N LEU A 111 -2.97 10.28 13.15
CA LEU A 111 -2.54 9.08 13.89
C LEU A 111 -1.06 9.21 14.30
N THR A 112 -0.78 9.12 15.60
CA THR A 112 0.57 9.08 16.15
C THR A 112 0.96 7.64 16.51
N ASP A 113 2.25 7.38 16.71
CA ASP A 113 2.75 6.07 17.16
C ASP A 113 2.08 5.60 18.48
N GLU A 114 1.91 6.52 19.44
CA GLU A 114 1.27 6.22 20.72
C GLU A 114 -0.24 5.93 20.57
N LEU A 115 -0.93 6.63 19.66
CA LEU A 115 -2.34 6.29 19.35
C LEU A 115 -2.43 4.94 18.62
N ALA A 116 -1.48 4.63 17.75
CA ALA A 116 -1.39 3.34 17.07
C ALA A 116 -1.17 2.20 18.08
N ARG A 117 -0.32 2.39 19.11
CA ARG A 117 -0.13 1.41 20.20
C ARG A 117 -1.44 1.09 20.93
N ARG A 118 -2.21 2.13 21.28
CA ARG A 118 -3.49 1.99 21.97
C ARG A 118 -4.55 1.33 21.08
N ALA A 119 -4.62 1.74 19.81
CA ALA A 119 -5.52 1.16 18.82
C ALA A 119 -5.19 -0.32 18.56
N TRP A 120 -3.90 -0.63 18.45
CA TRP A 120 -3.40 -2.00 18.30
C TRP A 120 -3.78 -2.85 19.51
N TRP A 121 -3.55 -2.37 20.73
CA TRP A 121 -3.98 -3.09 21.95
C TRP A 121 -5.49 -3.38 21.95
N ALA A 122 -6.30 -2.40 21.52
CA ALA A 122 -7.75 -2.55 21.48
C ALA A 122 -8.22 -3.55 20.41
N MET A 123 -7.61 -3.56 19.22
CA MET A 123 -8.04 -4.42 18.11
C MET A 123 -6.89 -4.79 17.16
N GLN A 124 -6.31 -5.98 17.38
CA GLN A 124 -5.23 -6.53 16.56
C GLN A 124 -5.80 -7.30 15.36
N ASN A 125 -5.56 -6.80 14.15
CA ASN A 125 -5.84 -7.52 12.90
C ASN A 125 -4.99 -6.96 11.75
N SER A 126 -4.91 -7.71 10.65
CA SER A 126 -4.09 -7.35 9.49
C SER A 126 -4.55 -6.07 8.78
N VAL A 127 -5.86 -5.79 8.75
CA VAL A 127 -6.41 -4.57 8.13
C VAL A 127 -5.94 -3.33 8.88
N ASN A 128 -6.04 -3.33 10.22
CA ASN A 128 -5.55 -2.24 11.06
C ASN A 128 -4.03 -2.09 10.97
N ALA A 129 -3.29 -3.20 10.97
CA ALA A 129 -1.83 -3.16 10.84
C ALA A 129 -1.39 -2.50 9.52
N ARG A 130 -2.03 -2.88 8.40
CA ARG A 130 -1.77 -2.23 7.10
C ARG A 130 -2.09 -0.75 7.14
N CYS A 131 -3.29 -0.38 7.59
CA CYS A 131 -3.74 1.01 7.66
C CYS A 131 -2.81 1.89 8.51
N MET A 132 -2.37 1.40 9.67
CA MET A 132 -1.45 2.14 10.54
C MET A 132 -0.06 2.30 9.91
N LEU A 133 0.44 1.29 9.18
CA LEU A 133 1.74 1.35 8.50
C LEU A 133 1.78 2.27 7.27
N GLU A 134 0.64 2.77 6.79
CA GLU A 134 0.62 3.85 5.79
C GLU A 134 1.13 5.18 6.37
N LYS A 135 1.13 5.35 7.70
CA LYS A 135 1.46 6.60 8.36
C LYS A 135 2.94 6.65 8.74
N GLN A 136 3.65 7.66 8.23
CA GLN A 136 5.08 7.83 8.53
C GLN A 136 5.36 8.02 10.03
N SER A 137 4.43 8.62 10.78
CA SER A 137 4.50 8.74 12.24
C SER A 137 4.58 7.39 12.96
N VAL A 138 3.95 6.35 12.41
CA VAL A 138 3.97 4.98 12.94
C VAL A 138 5.18 4.22 12.43
N VAL A 139 5.51 4.36 11.15
CA VAL A 139 6.68 3.70 10.53
C VAL A 139 7.99 4.11 11.23
N GLN A 140 8.10 5.39 11.62
CA GLN A 140 9.27 5.91 12.33
C GLN A 140 9.27 5.63 13.84
N GLY A 141 8.14 5.18 14.39
CA GLY A 141 7.96 4.88 15.81
C GLY A 141 8.21 3.42 16.17
N GLU A 142 7.91 3.05 17.41
CA GLU A 142 8.11 1.67 17.89
C GLU A 142 7.09 0.72 17.26
N MET A 143 5.86 1.19 17.02
CA MET A 143 4.80 0.35 16.48
C MET A 143 5.09 -0.11 15.06
N GLY A 144 5.83 0.66 14.26
CA GLY A 144 6.20 0.26 12.90
C GLY A 144 6.79 -1.14 12.84
N LYS A 145 7.76 -1.46 13.70
CA LYS A 145 8.40 -2.78 13.75
C LYS A 145 7.44 -3.86 14.24
N THR A 146 6.67 -3.58 15.30
CA THR A 146 5.67 -4.52 15.83
C THR A 146 4.63 -4.91 14.78
N LEU A 147 4.10 -3.93 14.05
CA LEU A 147 3.08 -4.15 13.02
C LEU A 147 3.68 -4.87 11.81
N ALA A 148 4.91 -4.54 11.42
CA ALA A 148 5.60 -5.21 10.33
C ALA A 148 5.87 -6.69 10.65
N SER A 149 6.37 -7.00 11.86
CA SER A 149 6.55 -8.38 12.31
C SER A 149 5.24 -9.16 12.29
N PHE A 150 4.15 -8.57 12.80
CA PHE A 150 2.82 -9.19 12.74
C PHE A 150 2.39 -9.50 11.29
N LEU A 151 2.54 -8.55 10.36
CA LEU A 151 2.16 -8.77 8.95
C LEU A 151 3.03 -9.85 8.29
N VAL A 152 4.33 -9.91 8.58
CA VAL A 152 5.23 -10.96 8.07
C VAL A 152 4.79 -12.34 8.55
N GLU A 153 4.44 -12.47 9.83
CA GLU A 153 3.91 -13.71 10.41
C GLU A 153 2.53 -14.08 9.86
N PHE A 154 1.71 -13.08 9.53
CA PHE A 154 0.35 -13.28 8.99
C PHE A 154 0.33 -13.60 7.49
N LEU A 155 1.29 -13.13 6.70
CA LEU A 155 1.35 -13.29 5.24
C LEU A 155 1.17 -14.73 4.71
N PRO A 156 1.61 -15.82 5.39
CA PRO A 156 1.31 -17.19 4.98
C PRO A 156 -0.19 -17.50 4.92
N PHE A 157 -1.00 -16.85 5.77
CA PHE A 157 -2.45 -17.04 5.89
C PHE A 157 -3.26 -16.05 5.04
N GLU A 158 -2.62 -15.03 4.49
CA GLU A 158 -3.28 -14.09 3.57
C GLU A 158 -3.56 -14.78 2.23
N GLU A 159 -4.82 -14.71 1.80
CA GLU A 159 -5.32 -15.33 0.56
C GLU A 159 -5.53 -14.31 -0.57
N ASP A 160 -5.85 -13.06 -0.23
CA ASP A 160 -6.08 -12.01 -1.22
C ASP A 160 -4.73 -11.48 -1.77
N PRO A 161 -4.46 -11.62 -3.08
CA PRO A 161 -3.25 -11.09 -3.70
C PRO A 161 -3.05 -9.58 -3.48
N ARG A 162 -4.13 -8.80 -3.38
CA ARG A 162 -4.07 -7.36 -3.08
C ARG A 162 -3.54 -7.12 -1.68
N ASN A 163 -4.07 -7.81 -0.69
CA ASN A 163 -3.57 -7.68 0.68
C ASN A 163 -2.13 -8.19 0.82
N MET A 164 -1.75 -9.22 0.07
CA MET A 164 -0.36 -9.71 0.04
C MET A 164 0.60 -8.63 -0.48
N LEU A 165 0.29 -8.02 -1.64
CA LEU A 165 1.17 -7.00 -2.22
C LEU A 165 1.27 -5.76 -1.32
N GLU A 166 0.15 -5.32 -0.75
CA GLU A 166 0.09 -4.17 0.14
C GLU A 166 0.89 -4.42 1.42
N SER A 167 0.73 -5.60 2.04
CA SER A 167 1.51 -5.98 3.22
C SER A 167 3.00 -6.00 2.91
N VAL A 168 3.41 -6.61 1.78
CA VAL A 168 4.82 -6.65 1.36
C VAL A 168 5.36 -5.23 1.13
N GLN A 169 4.62 -4.37 0.43
CA GLN A 169 5.01 -2.98 0.21
C GLN A 169 5.23 -2.26 1.55
N LEU A 170 4.29 -2.39 2.49
CA LEU A 170 4.31 -1.67 3.76
C LEU A 170 5.45 -2.13 4.68
N VAL A 171 5.76 -3.43 4.73
CA VAL A 171 6.84 -3.94 5.60
C VAL A 171 8.25 -3.67 5.05
N LEU A 172 8.38 -3.33 3.77
CA LEU A 172 9.65 -2.99 3.12
C LEU A 172 10.07 -1.52 3.35
N GLN A 173 9.28 -0.74 4.08
CA GLN A 173 9.61 0.65 4.41
C GLN A 173 10.81 0.72 5.37
N GLY A 174 11.84 1.50 5.02
CA GLY A 174 13.00 1.74 5.88
C GLY A 174 13.63 0.47 6.43
N GLU A 175 13.81 0.42 7.75
CA GLU A 175 14.40 -0.71 8.50
C GLU A 175 13.35 -1.45 9.34
N LEU A 176 12.10 -1.52 8.86
CA LEU A 176 11.02 -2.24 9.57
C LEU A 176 11.25 -3.75 9.65
N ILE A 177 11.93 -4.32 8.65
CA ILE A 177 12.32 -5.72 8.60
C ILE A 177 13.81 -5.86 8.31
N ASP A 178 14.40 -6.97 8.74
CA ASP A 178 15.79 -7.29 8.45
C ASP A 178 15.98 -7.86 7.03
N GLU A 179 17.25 -7.94 6.61
CA GLU A 179 17.63 -8.43 5.28
C GLU A 179 17.22 -9.90 5.07
N ALA A 180 17.30 -10.73 6.11
CA ALA A 180 16.89 -12.13 6.05
C ALA A 180 15.39 -12.27 5.74
N THR A 181 14.55 -11.48 6.40
CA THR A 181 13.11 -11.42 6.16
C THR A 181 12.82 -10.86 4.77
N ARG A 182 13.52 -9.80 4.35
CA ARG A 182 13.42 -9.23 2.99
C ARG A 182 13.69 -10.30 1.93
N ASN A 183 14.79 -11.05 2.05
CA ASN A 183 15.16 -12.11 1.11
C ASN A 183 14.16 -13.27 1.12
N SER A 184 13.63 -13.63 2.30
CA SER A 184 12.56 -14.62 2.44
C SER A 184 11.29 -14.20 1.70
N LEU A 185 10.83 -12.96 1.88
CA LEU A 185 9.67 -12.41 1.17
C LEU A 185 9.89 -12.41 -0.35
N TRP A 186 11.09 -12.02 -0.82
CA TRP A 186 11.43 -12.06 -2.23
C TRP A 186 11.31 -13.46 -2.83
N SER A 187 11.90 -14.47 -2.15
CA SER A 187 11.85 -15.87 -2.62
C SER A 187 10.42 -16.41 -2.78
N ARG A 188 9.48 -15.94 -1.96
CA ARG A 188 8.06 -16.34 -2.04
C ARG A 188 7.37 -15.77 -3.27
N GLY A 189 7.89 -14.69 -3.85
CA GLY A 189 7.39 -14.07 -5.09
C GLY A 189 7.38 -15.01 -6.30
N GLN A 190 8.29 -15.99 -6.32
CA GLN A 190 8.31 -17.03 -7.37
C GLN A 190 6.99 -17.81 -7.47
N ARG A 191 6.30 -18.02 -6.34
CA ARG A 191 5.02 -18.72 -6.27
C ARG A 191 3.83 -17.76 -6.22
N LYS A 192 3.99 -16.64 -5.51
CA LYS A 192 2.96 -15.62 -5.30
C LYS A 192 3.46 -14.27 -5.86
N ASN A 193 3.30 -14.04 -7.16
CA ASN A 193 3.88 -12.87 -7.84
C ASN A 193 3.37 -11.50 -7.35
N ALA A 194 2.27 -11.45 -6.60
CA ALA A 194 1.84 -10.26 -5.88
C ALA A 194 2.95 -9.69 -4.97
N PHE A 195 3.79 -10.56 -4.40
CA PHE A 195 4.92 -10.13 -3.57
C PHE A 195 5.88 -9.26 -4.38
N TYR A 196 6.21 -9.67 -5.62
CA TYR A 196 7.09 -8.89 -6.49
C TYR A 196 6.55 -7.48 -6.76
N VAL A 197 5.24 -7.30 -6.89
CA VAL A 197 4.66 -5.96 -7.06
C VAL A 197 4.89 -5.08 -5.84
N GLY A 198 4.78 -5.64 -4.63
CA GLY A 198 5.12 -4.92 -3.40
C GLY A 198 6.57 -4.43 -3.39
N PHE A 199 7.51 -5.26 -3.85
CA PHE A 199 8.91 -4.88 -4.04
C PHE A 199 9.11 -3.83 -5.13
N LEU A 200 8.48 -3.98 -6.29
CA LEU A 200 8.56 -3.00 -7.39
C LEU A 200 8.07 -1.61 -6.95
N LYS A 201 7.05 -1.55 -6.10
CA LYS A 201 6.52 -0.28 -5.57
C LYS A 201 7.41 0.33 -4.50
N MET A 202 8.00 -0.47 -3.61
CA MET A 202 8.73 0.06 -2.45
C MET A 202 10.23 0.23 -2.70
N LEU A 203 10.86 -0.70 -3.41
CA LEU A 203 12.32 -0.78 -3.60
C LEU A 203 12.67 -0.90 -5.10
N PRO A 204 12.27 0.05 -5.95
CA PRO A 204 12.46 -0.07 -7.40
C PRO A 204 13.93 -0.20 -7.84
N ASP A 205 14.88 0.32 -7.04
CA ASP A 205 16.32 0.29 -7.32
C ASP A 205 17.13 -0.58 -6.33
N ASP A 206 16.46 -1.27 -5.40
CA ASP A 206 17.08 -2.05 -4.32
C ASP A 206 16.41 -3.43 -4.17
N LEU A 207 16.08 -4.04 -5.32
CA LEU A 207 15.52 -5.38 -5.36
C LEU A 207 16.59 -6.41 -4.93
N PRO A 208 16.22 -7.47 -4.18
CA PRO A 208 17.18 -8.51 -3.77
C PRO A 208 17.84 -9.31 -4.90
N GLU A 209 17.31 -9.21 -6.12
CA GLU A 209 17.86 -9.91 -7.29
C GLU A 209 19.13 -9.25 -7.81
N GLN A 210 20.16 -10.06 -8.07
CA GLN A 210 21.36 -9.62 -8.75
C GLN A 210 21.23 -9.88 -10.25
N THR A 211 21.17 -8.81 -11.04
CA THR A 211 21.14 -8.86 -12.50
C THR A 211 22.34 -8.14 -13.09
N LEU A 212 22.80 -8.59 -14.25
CA LEU A 212 23.79 -7.86 -15.03
C LEU A 212 23.14 -6.60 -15.60
N ALA A 213 23.96 -5.56 -15.80
CA ALA A 213 23.55 -4.38 -16.55
C ALA A 213 23.21 -4.75 -18.00
N HIS A 214 22.44 -3.88 -18.65
CA HIS A 214 22.19 -4.00 -20.08
C HIS A 214 23.52 -3.93 -20.87
N PRO A 215 23.69 -4.68 -21.98
CA PRO A 215 24.94 -4.67 -22.75
C PRO A 215 25.42 -3.27 -23.17
N GLU A 216 24.48 -2.39 -23.54
CA GLU A 216 24.77 -1.00 -23.91
C GLU A 216 25.01 -0.05 -22.73
N TYR A 217 24.91 -0.50 -21.48
CA TYR A 217 24.97 0.37 -20.31
C TYR A 217 26.26 1.17 -20.23
N GLU A 218 27.42 0.53 -20.32
CA GLU A 218 28.72 1.21 -20.21
C GLU A 218 28.97 2.18 -21.39
N ASN A 219 28.58 1.79 -22.60
CA ASN A 219 28.67 2.64 -23.78
C ASN A 219 27.81 3.91 -23.63
N LEU A 220 26.53 3.74 -23.27
CA LEU A 220 25.60 4.85 -23.10
C LEU A 220 25.95 5.73 -21.89
N LYS A 221 26.47 5.14 -20.81
CA LYS A 221 26.97 5.90 -19.65
C LYS A 221 28.09 6.86 -20.03
N ILE A 222 29.02 6.45 -20.89
CA ILE A 222 30.08 7.33 -21.39
C ILE A 222 29.49 8.44 -22.27
N LYS A 223 28.64 8.09 -23.23
CA LYS A 223 28.06 9.06 -24.19
C LYS A 223 27.16 10.10 -23.52
N LEU A 224 26.46 9.70 -22.46
CA LEU A 224 25.48 10.54 -21.76
C LEU A 224 26.03 11.18 -20.47
N ALA A 225 27.32 11.02 -20.17
CA ALA A 225 27.93 11.52 -18.93
C ALA A 225 27.69 13.02 -18.69
N GLU A 226 27.77 13.85 -19.73
CA GLU A 226 27.51 15.29 -19.62
C GLU A 226 26.04 15.59 -19.30
N LEU A 227 25.10 14.88 -19.94
CA LEU A 227 23.66 15.06 -19.72
C LEU A 227 23.23 14.55 -18.33
N ASP A 228 23.84 13.47 -17.86
CA ASP A 228 23.61 12.98 -16.49
C ASP A 228 24.14 13.97 -15.43
N ALA A 229 25.33 14.54 -15.68
CA ALA A 229 25.94 15.55 -14.82
C ALA A 229 25.08 16.83 -14.73
N THR A 230 24.43 17.24 -15.82
CA THR A 230 23.53 18.41 -15.84
C THR A 230 22.13 18.10 -15.28
N GLY A 231 21.86 16.85 -14.93
CA GLY A 231 20.58 16.43 -14.35
C GLY A 231 19.45 16.26 -15.34
N GLN A 232 19.77 15.95 -16.58
CA GLN A 232 18.79 15.74 -17.63
C GLN A 232 17.96 14.46 -17.33
N PRO A 233 16.62 14.57 -17.21
CA PRO A 233 15.78 13.50 -16.66
C PRO A 233 15.71 12.24 -17.53
N VAL A 234 15.69 12.40 -18.86
CA VAL A 234 15.64 11.29 -19.82
C VAL A 234 16.96 10.51 -19.82
N ALA A 235 18.10 11.20 -19.83
CA ALA A 235 19.41 10.56 -19.72
C ALA A 235 19.53 9.77 -18.41
N ARG A 236 19.15 10.37 -17.28
CA ARG A 236 19.16 9.72 -15.96
C ARG A 236 18.29 8.48 -15.91
N GLN A 237 17.04 8.59 -16.37
CA GLN A 237 16.13 7.46 -16.36
C GLN A 237 16.60 6.35 -17.30
N LEU A 238 17.18 6.68 -18.46
CA LEU A 238 17.75 5.69 -19.37
C LEU A 238 18.90 4.95 -18.69
N LEU A 239 19.84 5.65 -18.07
CA LEU A 239 20.94 5.01 -17.33
C LEU A 239 20.44 4.18 -16.14
N ARG A 240 19.42 4.65 -15.42
CA ARG A 240 18.77 3.90 -14.34
C ARG A 240 18.19 2.58 -14.83
N VAL A 241 17.42 2.59 -15.92
CA VAL A 241 16.83 1.38 -16.55
C VAL A 241 17.90 0.38 -16.98
N LEU A 242 19.01 0.88 -17.54
CA LEU A 242 20.08 0.03 -18.08
C LEU A 242 21.05 -0.48 -17.01
N SER A 243 21.03 0.10 -15.81
CA SER A 243 21.84 -0.33 -14.67
C SER A 243 21.48 -1.76 -14.20
N PRO A 244 22.35 -2.43 -13.41
CA PRO A 244 22.02 -3.71 -12.79
C PRO A 244 20.66 -3.71 -12.08
N ALA A 245 20.38 -2.70 -11.25
CA ALA A 245 19.13 -2.59 -10.50
C ALA A 245 17.92 -2.36 -11.43
N GLY A 246 18.07 -1.49 -12.43
CA GLY A 246 17.02 -1.27 -13.43
C GLY A 246 16.68 -2.53 -14.22
N GLN A 247 17.69 -3.35 -14.55
CA GLN A 247 17.45 -4.65 -15.20
C GLN A 247 16.71 -5.64 -14.29
N ALA A 248 16.96 -5.64 -12.97
CA ALA A 248 16.18 -6.42 -12.01
C ALA A 248 14.72 -5.98 -12.02
N TYR A 249 14.47 -4.66 -12.02
CA TYR A 249 13.13 -4.09 -12.10
C TYR A 249 12.39 -4.54 -13.36
N ILE A 250 13.01 -4.36 -14.52
CA ILE A 250 12.41 -4.70 -15.83
C ILE A 250 12.08 -6.20 -15.91
N ARG A 251 13.01 -7.08 -15.49
CA ARG A 251 12.78 -8.53 -15.49
C ARG A 251 11.70 -8.96 -14.52
N THR A 252 11.64 -8.34 -13.35
CA THR A 252 10.61 -8.61 -12.34
C THR A 252 9.25 -8.17 -12.85
N ALA A 253 9.13 -6.95 -13.39
CA ALA A 253 7.90 -6.46 -14.00
C ALA A 253 7.44 -7.36 -15.16
N ALA A 254 8.36 -7.80 -16.02
CA ALA A 254 8.09 -8.74 -17.12
C ALA A 254 7.59 -10.10 -16.61
N THR A 255 8.11 -10.57 -15.47
CA THR A 255 7.66 -11.81 -14.83
C THR A 255 6.22 -11.68 -14.31
N VAL A 256 5.88 -10.55 -13.69
CA VAL A 256 4.53 -10.33 -13.16
C VAL A 256 3.52 -10.18 -14.31
N ILE A 257 3.79 -9.33 -15.31
CA ILE A 257 2.82 -9.05 -16.40
C ILE A 257 2.50 -10.30 -17.25
N LYS A 258 3.42 -11.26 -17.36
CA LYS A 258 3.19 -12.53 -18.06
C LYS A 258 2.10 -13.38 -17.39
N LYS A 259 2.03 -13.37 -16.05
CA LYS A 259 1.14 -14.26 -15.28
C LYS A 259 0.55 -13.58 -14.04
N PRO A 260 -0.12 -12.41 -14.15
CA PRO A 260 -0.68 -11.72 -12.99
C PRO A 260 -1.71 -12.61 -12.26
N ALA A 261 -1.75 -12.52 -10.94
CA ALA A 261 -2.65 -13.32 -10.11
C ALA A 261 -4.12 -12.95 -10.32
N ASN A 262 -4.43 -11.65 -10.26
CA ASN A 262 -5.77 -11.09 -10.41
C ASN A 262 -5.70 -9.66 -10.99
N GLN A 263 -6.85 -8.98 -11.07
CA GLN A 263 -6.95 -7.62 -11.60
C GLN A 263 -6.22 -6.59 -10.73
N ASP A 264 -6.33 -6.68 -9.40
CA ASP A 264 -5.63 -5.76 -8.49
C ASP A 264 -4.11 -5.80 -8.66
N VAL A 265 -3.53 -6.99 -8.87
CA VAL A 265 -2.09 -7.13 -9.16
C VAL A 265 -1.72 -6.47 -10.49
N VAL A 266 -2.58 -6.50 -11.51
CA VAL A 266 -2.34 -5.81 -12.78
C VAL A 266 -2.37 -4.29 -12.57
N VAL A 267 -3.40 -3.79 -11.87
CA VAL A 267 -3.53 -2.36 -11.55
C VAL A 267 -2.30 -1.88 -10.79
N ALA A 268 -1.92 -2.57 -9.70
CA ALA A 268 -0.77 -2.20 -8.89
C ALA A 268 0.57 -2.28 -9.65
N LEU A 269 0.71 -3.23 -10.60
CA LEU A 269 1.89 -3.30 -11.47
C LEU A 269 1.95 -2.12 -12.44
N LEU A 270 0.83 -1.73 -13.05
CA LEU A 270 0.79 -0.58 -13.95
C LEU A 270 1.11 0.72 -13.19
N GLU A 271 0.58 0.89 -11.99
CA GLU A 271 0.96 2.02 -11.12
C GLU A 271 2.46 2.02 -10.78
N ALA A 272 3.04 0.84 -10.53
CA ALA A 272 4.49 0.72 -10.28
C ALA A 272 5.30 1.15 -11.51
N ILE A 273 4.93 0.67 -12.71
CA ILE A 273 5.56 1.05 -13.98
C ILE A 273 5.42 2.56 -14.23
N GLU A 274 4.22 3.10 -14.11
CA GLU A 274 3.93 4.53 -14.26
C GLU A 274 4.80 5.37 -13.31
N SER A 275 4.87 4.99 -12.04
CA SER A 275 5.70 5.66 -11.03
C SER A 275 7.20 5.56 -11.34
N TYR A 276 7.66 4.39 -11.80
CA TYR A 276 9.06 4.16 -12.13
C TYR A 276 9.55 5.06 -13.28
N PHE A 277 8.67 5.37 -14.24
CA PHE A 277 8.96 6.24 -15.39
C PHE A 277 8.41 7.67 -15.26
N ALA A 278 7.87 8.06 -14.10
CA ALA A 278 7.20 9.36 -13.92
C ALA A 278 8.11 10.57 -14.22
N THR A 279 9.42 10.43 -14.03
CA THR A 279 10.42 11.49 -14.28
C THR A 279 10.59 11.85 -15.75
N VAL A 280 10.21 10.95 -16.66
CA VAL A 280 10.33 11.12 -18.12
C VAL A 280 8.99 11.23 -18.82
N CYS A 281 7.88 11.21 -18.07
CA CYS A 281 6.54 11.25 -18.62
C CYS A 281 6.20 12.68 -19.10
N PRO A 282 6.09 12.94 -20.41
CA PRO A 282 5.53 14.20 -20.89
C PRO A 282 4.01 14.22 -20.67
N ALA A 283 3.35 15.31 -21.08
CA ALA A 283 1.89 15.39 -21.04
C ALA A 283 1.26 14.15 -21.69
N ARG A 284 0.44 13.43 -20.92
CA ARG A 284 -0.20 12.18 -21.35
C ARG A 284 -1.11 12.43 -22.55
N PRO A 285 -1.05 11.58 -23.60
CA PRO A 285 -2.00 11.60 -24.69
C PRO A 285 -3.45 11.39 -24.25
N ALA A 286 -4.41 11.89 -25.03
CA ALA A 286 -5.83 11.65 -24.77
C ALA A 286 -6.26 10.18 -25.04
N SER A 287 -5.43 9.41 -25.74
CA SER A 287 -5.75 8.03 -26.09
C SER A 287 -5.77 7.11 -24.87
N SER A 288 -6.71 6.17 -24.87
CA SER A 288 -6.77 5.05 -23.92
C SER A 288 -6.45 3.70 -24.58
N GLU A 289 -5.95 3.72 -25.82
CA GLU A 289 -5.60 2.52 -26.58
C GLU A 289 -4.09 2.30 -26.62
N MET A 290 -3.66 1.09 -26.25
CA MET A 290 -2.24 0.75 -26.15
C MET A 290 -1.48 0.93 -27.47
N SER A 291 -2.10 0.56 -28.60
CA SER A 291 -1.51 0.70 -29.93
C SER A 291 -1.26 2.16 -30.32
N GLU A 292 -2.18 3.05 -29.97
CA GLU A 292 -2.06 4.48 -30.27
C GLU A 292 -0.96 5.13 -29.41
N LEU A 293 -0.86 4.76 -28.12
CA LEU A 293 0.22 5.24 -27.25
C LEU A 293 1.60 4.84 -27.78
N VAL A 294 1.75 3.58 -28.23
CA VAL A 294 3.01 3.10 -28.81
C VAL A 294 3.32 3.85 -30.11
N ALA A 295 2.33 4.02 -31.00
CA ALA A 295 2.51 4.77 -32.24
C ALA A 295 2.93 6.22 -31.99
N GLN A 296 2.31 6.87 -31.00
CA GLN A 296 2.63 8.25 -30.64
C GLN A 296 4.00 8.39 -29.99
N ALA A 297 4.44 7.41 -29.19
CA ALA A 297 5.77 7.40 -28.61
C ALA A 297 6.84 7.29 -29.71
N ASN A 298 6.60 6.42 -30.69
CA ASN A 298 7.45 6.27 -31.86
C ASN A 298 7.53 7.56 -32.66
N GLN A 299 6.38 8.14 -33.00
CA GLN A 299 6.30 9.41 -33.74
C GLN A 299 7.00 10.56 -32.99
N SER A 300 6.83 10.65 -31.67
CA SER A 300 7.46 11.70 -30.86
C SER A 300 8.98 11.65 -30.90
N CYS A 301 9.55 10.44 -30.97
CA CYS A 301 10.99 10.24 -31.13
C CYS A 301 11.45 10.55 -32.57
N THR A 302 10.72 10.08 -33.58
CA THR A 302 11.08 10.30 -35.00
C THR A 302 10.98 11.78 -35.41
N GLU A 303 9.91 12.47 -35.01
CA GLU A 303 9.67 13.88 -35.34
C GLU A 303 10.42 14.86 -34.45
N LYS A 304 11.17 14.33 -33.47
CA LYS A 304 11.90 15.15 -32.50
C LYS A 304 10.99 16.12 -31.73
N ALA A 305 9.78 15.68 -31.40
CA ALA A 305 8.76 16.54 -30.78
C ALA A 305 9.06 16.86 -29.30
N VAL A 306 9.87 16.03 -28.63
CA VAL A 306 10.22 16.17 -27.21
C VAL A 306 11.70 16.54 -27.08
N LEU A 307 11.97 17.81 -26.72
CA LEU A 307 13.33 18.36 -26.64
C LEU A 307 14.27 17.49 -25.78
N ALA A 308 13.82 17.06 -24.60
CA ALA A 308 14.62 16.22 -23.71
C ALA A 308 14.97 14.85 -24.30
N ILE A 309 14.15 14.29 -25.19
CA ILE A 309 14.47 13.04 -25.90
C ILE A 309 15.50 13.31 -26.99
N ASN A 310 15.38 14.43 -27.70
CA ASN A 310 16.30 14.81 -28.78
C ASN A 310 17.73 14.99 -28.30
N GLU A 311 17.93 15.62 -27.15
CA GLU A 311 19.26 15.81 -26.56
C GLU A 311 19.98 14.47 -26.35
N VAL A 312 19.24 13.43 -25.93
CA VAL A 312 19.80 12.07 -25.77
C VAL A 312 20.07 11.45 -27.14
N LEU A 313 19.14 11.55 -28.09
CA LEU A 313 19.29 11.01 -29.45
C LEU A 313 20.45 11.64 -30.23
N GLU A 314 20.75 12.91 -30.00
CA GLU A 314 21.90 13.59 -30.62
C GLU A 314 23.24 13.01 -30.16
N ARG A 315 23.32 12.52 -28.92
CA ARG A 315 24.53 11.91 -28.36
C ARG A 315 24.59 10.39 -28.56
N ALA A 316 23.44 9.73 -28.56
CA ALA A 316 23.30 8.28 -28.61
C ALA A 316 22.13 7.87 -29.52
N PRO A 317 22.25 8.02 -30.85
CA PRO A 317 21.19 7.68 -31.80
C PRO A 317 20.81 6.19 -31.75
N GLU A 318 21.72 5.31 -31.36
CA GLU A 318 21.43 3.88 -31.19
C GLU A 318 20.42 3.58 -30.07
N SER A 319 20.13 4.54 -29.18
CA SER A 319 19.18 4.39 -28.08
C SER A 319 17.73 4.65 -28.46
N GLU A 320 17.43 4.94 -29.73
CA GLU A 320 16.08 5.30 -30.19
C GLU A 320 15.00 4.31 -29.77
N ALA A 321 15.21 3.01 -30.00
CA ALA A 321 14.24 1.99 -29.60
C ALA A 321 14.03 1.91 -28.08
N LEU A 322 15.08 2.17 -27.29
CA LEU A 322 14.99 2.21 -25.82
C LEU A 322 14.16 3.41 -25.37
N LEU A 323 14.40 4.58 -25.97
CA LEU A 323 13.67 5.81 -25.65
C LEU A 323 12.19 5.71 -26.04
N GLN A 324 11.87 5.11 -27.18
CA GLN A 324 10.49 4.83 -27.59
C GLN A 324 9.77 3.93 -26.57
N ALA A 325 10.41 2.83 -26.16
CA ALA A 325 9.87 1.92 -25.16
C ALA A 325 9.67 2.61 -23.79
N MET A 326 10.65 3.39 -23.34
CA MET A 326 10.54 4.16 -22.09
C MET A 326 9.39 5.18 -22.13
N LEU A 327 9.27 5.92 -23.23
CA LEU A 327 8.23 6.93 -23.40
C LEU A 327 6.85 6.30 -23.39
N ALA A 328 6.63 5.23 -24.15
CA ALA A 328 5.37 4.52 -24.15
C ALA A 328 5.04 3.92 -22.77
N LEU A 329 6.01 3.30 -22.08
CA LEU A 329 5.83 2.79 -20.71
C LEU A 329 5.50 3.89 -19.70
N SER A 330 6.02 5.12 -19.88
CA SER A 330 5.67 6.27 -19.03
C SER A 330 4.20 6.67 -19.13
N TRP A 331 3.54 6.32 -20.24
CA TRP A 331 2.10 6.53 -20.41
C TRP A 331 1.26 5.31 -20.02
N CYS A 332 1.87 4.13 -19.79
CA CYS A 332 1.15 2.96 -19.35
C CYS A 332 0.65 3.13 -17.92
N GLY A 333 -0.66 3.32 -17.77
CA GLY A 333 -1.32 3.43 -16.47
C GLY A 333 -2.62 2.65 -16.41
N VAL A 334 -3.30 2.75 -15.27
CA VAL A 334 -4.54 1.98 -14.96
C VAL A 334 -5.65 2.19 -15.99
N HIS A 335 -5.71 3.37 -16.62
CA HIS A 335 -6.71 3.68 -17.64
C HIS A 335 -6.71 2.70 -18.84
N LEU A 336 -5.59 2.05 -19.15
CA LEU A 336 -5.49 1.08 -20.24
C LEU A 336 -6.28 -0.21 -19.99
N VAL A 337 -6.45 -0.57 -18.72
CA VAL A 337 -7.16 -1.81 -18.34
C VAL A 337 -8.59 -1.55 -17.91
N ASN A 338 -8.96 -0.29 -17.62
CA ASN A 338 -10.32 0.09 -17.24
C ASN A 338 -11.40 -0.39 -18.24
N PRO A 339 -11.25 -0.24 -19.57
CA PRO A 339 -12.26 -0.73 -20.52
C PRO A 339 -12.44 -2.26 -20.47
N VAL A 340 -11.36 -2.99 -20.19
CA VAL A 340 -11.37 -4.46 -20.09
C VAL A 340 -12.04 -4.88 -18.78
N PHE A 341 -11.61 -4.31 -17.65
CA PHE A 341 -12.08 -4.67 -16.32
C PHE A 341 -13.52 -4.18 -16.04
N ALA A 342 -13.96 -3.09 -16.67
CA ALA A 342 -15.36 -2.67 -16.62
C ALA A 342 -16.33 -3.70 -17.21
N GLN A 343 -15.84 -4.60 -18.08
CA GLN A 343 -16.66 -5.60 -18.78
C GLN A 343 -16.49 -7.02 -18.21
N THR A 344 -15.60 -7.24 -17.24
CA THR A 344 -15.29 -8.59 -16.76
C THR A 344 -14.64 -8.61 -15.39
N ASP A 345 -15.05 -9.56 -14.57
CA ASP A 345 -14.43 -9.97 -13.31
C ASP A 345 -13.57 -11.24 -13.47
N ALA A 346 -13.25 -11.61 -14.72
CA ALA A 346 -12.55 -12.84 -15.01
C ALA A 346 -11.17 -12.88 -14.33
N ILE A 347 -10.77 -14.08 -13.91
CA ILE A 347 -9.45 -14.37 -13.32
C ILE A 347 -8.68 -15.41 -14.17
N GLY A 348 -7.40 -15.59 -13.87
CA GLY A 348 -6.58 -16.63 -14.49
C GLY A 348 -6.42 -16.49 -16.00
N THR A 349 -6.55 -17.60 -16.75
CA THR A 349 -6.27 -17.63 -18.20
C THR A 349 -7.22 -16.75 -19.01
N VAL A 350 -8.50 -16.67 -18.63
CA VAL A 350 -9.49 -15.85 -19.34
C VAL A 350 -9.15 -14.36 -19.20
N MET A 351 -8.79 -13.92 -17.99
CA MET A 351 -8.31 -12.57 -17.72
C MET A 351 -7.09 -12.23 -18.58
N ARG A 352 -6.08 -13.11 -18.59
CA ARG A 352 -4.85 -12.91 -19.37
C ARG A 352 -5.12 -12.77 -20.87
N ARG A 353 -6.00 -13.62 -21.42
CA ARG A 353 -6.38 -13.52 -22.84
C ARG A 353 -7.07 -12.20 -23.17
N LYS A 354 -7.91 -11.67 -22.27
CA LYS A 354 -8.57 -10.37 -22.46
C LYS A 354 -7.60 -9.19 -22.28
N LEU A 355 -6.57 -9.35 -21.45
CA LEU A 355 -5.53 -8.35 -21.22
C LEU A 355 -4.45 -8.33 -22.29
N GLU A 356 -4.33 -9.37 -23.12
CA GLU A 356 -3.27 -9.51 -24.13
C GLU A 356 -3.03 -8.26 -25.01
N PRO A 357 -4.06 -7.52 -25.48
CA PRO A 357 -3.86 -6.29 -26.24
C PRO A 357 -3.09 -5.19 -25.48
N VAL A 358 -3.06 -5.26 -24.15
CA VAL A 358 -2.33 -4.33 -23.27
C VAL A 358 -1.05 -4.98 -22.74
N SER A 359 -1.14 -6.20 -22.20
CA SER A 359 0.01 -6.89 -21.60
C SER A 359 1.07 -7.30 -22.61
N GLY A 360 0.69 -7.64 -23.84
CA GLY A 360 1.61 -8.00 -24.92
C GLY A 360 2.56 -6.85 -25.29
N PRO A 361 2.04 -5.67 -25.68
CA PRO A 361 2.88 -4.51 -25.96
C PRO A 361 3.74 -4.05 -24.79
N ILE A 362 3.23 -4.07 -23.56
CA ILE A 362 4.02 -3.77 -22.35
C ILE A 362 5.19 -4.74 -22.24
N LEU A 363 4.94 -6.04 -22.41
CA LEU A 363 5.98 -7.04 -22.36
C LEU A 363 7.04 -6.80 -23.45
N ASP A 364 6.63 -6.49 -24.68
CA ASP A 364 7.56 -6.26 -25.79
C ASP A 364 8.47 -5.04 -25.54
N MET A 365 7.93 -3.98 -24.93
CA MET A 365 8.73 -2.82 -24.51
C MET A 365 9.69 -3.17 -23.36
N LEU A 366 9.25 -3.93 -22.36
CA LEU A 366 10.14 -4.40 -21.28
C LEU A 366 11.27 -5.28 -21.82
N MET A 367 10.98 -6.16 -22.80
CA MET A 367 12.00 -6.98 -23.47
C MET A 367 12.97 -6.12 -24.30
N THR A 368 12.49 -5.05 -24.92
CA THR A 368 13.35 -4.08 -25.60
C THR A 368 14.32 -3.41 -24.62
N LEU A 369 13.85 -3.04 -23.44
CA LEU A 369 14.68 -2.44 -22.37
C LEU A 369 15.61 -3.43 -21.68
N SER A 370 15.36 -4.74 -21.77
CA SER A 370 16.25 -5.76 -21.23
C SER A 370 17.34 -6.22 -22.20
N GLY A 371 17.27 -5.81 -23.47
CA GLY A 371 18.20 -6.25 -24.52
C GLY A 371 17.97 -7.70 -24.96
N GLU A 372 16.95 -8.38 -24.40
CA GLU A 372 16.54 -9.72 -24.78
C GLU A 372 15.61 -9.61 -26.00
N ARG A 373 16.16 -9.67 -27.22
CA ARG A 373 15.32 -9.79 -28.42
C ARG A 373 14.62 -11.16 -28.43
N ARG A 374 13.33 -11.15 -28.81
CA ARG A 374 12.54 -12.36 -29.12
C ARG A 374 13.18 -13.18 -30.23
#